data_AF-A0A955R9N3-F1
#
_entry.id   AF-A0A955R9N3-F1
#
_cell.length_a   1.000
_cell.length_b   1.000
_cell.length_c   1.000
_cell.angle_alpha   90.00
_cell.angle_beta   90.00
_cell.angle_gamma   90.00
#
_symmetry.space_group_name_H-M   'P 1'
#
loop_
_entity.id
_entity.type
_entity.pdbx_description
1 polymer ?
#
loop_
_entity_poly.entity_id
_entity_poly.type
_entity_poly.pdbx_seq_one_letter_code
_entity_poly.pdbx_strand_id
1 'polypeptide(L)'
;MLDLDSVDWASLEHAYGNADDVPDMLRGMVDPARAAAAFAAFDGAVVHQGWATPAATACLPFLIAALDAPGVPLARLVVLLADLSLSGNHESWLGERLRIGAPPELRDPVLAAHPHFVALLAHPEADVRAAAALAVGVLHERAVDGLPAVR
;
A
#
# COMPACT_ATOMS: atom_id res chain seq x y z
N MET A 1 -4.98 7.36 -16.96
CA MET A 1 -4.36 8.21 -15.94
C MET A 1 -5.43 8.49 -14.91
N LEU A 2 -5.25 8.02 -13.68
CA LEU A 2 -6.21 8.26 -12.62
C LEU A 2 -6.20 9.74 -12.24
N ASP A 3 -7.36 10.30 -11.96
CA ASP A 3 -7.49 11.71 -11.58
C ASP A 3 -7.69 11.82 -10.06
N LEU A 4 -6.67 12.33 -9.37
CA LEU A 4 -6.72 12.55 -7.92
C LEU A 4 -7.81 13.55 -7.54
N ASP A 5 -8.05 14.55 -8.38
CA ASP A 5 -8.97 15.64 -8.07
C ASP A 5 -10.45 15.27 -8.36
N SER A 6 -10.69 14.09 -8.93
CA SER A 6 -12.03 13.55 -9.16
C SER A 6 -12.68 12.89 -7.92
N VAL A 7 -11.89 12.64 -6.87
CA VAL A 7 -12.36 12.05 -5.61
C VAL A 7 -12.78 13.19 -4.67
N ASP A 8 -13.96 13.06 -4.05
CA ASP A 8 -14.44 14.01 -3.04
C ASP A 8 -13.76 13.75 -1.68
N TRP A 9 -12.48 14.13 -1.57
CA TRP A 9 -11.66 13.90 -0.37
C TRP A 9 -12.24 14.57 0.88
N ALA A 10 -12.93 15.69 0.73
CA ALA A 10 -13.58 16.42 1.82
C ALA A 10 -14.69 15.60 2.49
N SER A 11 -15.30 14.67 1.75
CA SER A 11 -16.33 13.75 2.26
C SER A 11 -15.77 12.54 3.00
N LEU A 12 -14.46 12.29 2.90
CA LEU A 12 -13.77 11.17 3.52
C LEU A 12 -13.05 11.62 4.78
N GLU A 13 -12.84 10.69 5.71
CA GLU A 13 -12.15 10.95 6.96
C GLU A 13 -10.89 10.11 7.11
N HIS A 14 -9.84 10.73 7.63
CA HIS A 14 -8.69 10.06 8.23
C HIS A 14 -8.61 10.39 9.73
N ALA A 15 -7.53 10.01 10.41
CA ALA A 15 -7.45 10.07 11.88
C ALA A 15 -7.50 11.46 12.51
N TYR A 16 -7.42 12.54 11.72
CA TYR A 16 -7.40 13.92 12.20
C TYR A 16 -8.53 14.77 11.59
N GLY A 17 -9.53 14.15 10.95
CA GLY A 17 -10.66 14.83 10.33
C GLY A 17 -10.77 14.53 8.83
N ASN A 18 -11.25 15.51 8.07
CA ASN A 18 -11.45 15.40 6.62
C ASN A 18 -10.14 15.15 5.88
N ALA A 19 -10.19 14.37 4.81
CA ALA A 19 -9.03 13.92 4.05
C ALA A 19 -8.57 14.89 2.93
N ASP A 20 -8.86 16.19 3.07
CA ASP A 20 -8.55 17.23 2.08
C ASP A 20 -7.06 17.35 1.74
N ASP A 21 -6.19 16.91 2.65
CA ASP A 21 -4.72 16.94 2.54
C ASP A 21 -4.13 15.66 1.91
N VAL A 22 -4.88 14.57 1.80
CA VAL A 22 -4.44 13.29 1.22
C VAL A 22 -3.93 13.44 -0.22
N PRO A 23 -4.55 14.23 -1.12
CA PRO A 23 -4.01 14.44 -2.46
C PRO A 23 -2.59 15.01 -2.47
N ASP A 24 -2.24 15.90 -1.53
CA ASP A 24 -0.88 16.42 -1.42
C ASP A 24 0.10 15.36 -0.91
N MET A 25 -0.33 14.50 0.03
CA MET A 25 0.46 13.35 0.47
C MET A 25 0.75 12.40 -0.70
N LEU A 26 -0.26 12.01 -1.48
CA LEU A 26 -0.10 11.09 -2.61
C LEU A 26 0.81 11.66 -3.70
N ARG A 27 0.68 12.96 -4.02
CA ARG A 27 1.62 13.65 -4.93
C ARG A 27 3.04 13.69 -4.36
N GLY A 28 3.18 13.91 -3.05
CA GLY A 28 4.46 13.93 -2.37
C GLY A 28 5.17 12.58 -2.36
N MET A 29 4.45 11.46 -2.37
CA MET A 29 5.05 10.11 -2.39
C MET A 29 5.83 9.80 -3.66
N VAL A 30 5.42 10.38 -4.79
CA VAL A 30 6.08 10.19 -6.10
C VAL A 30 7.10 11.29 -6.42
N ASP A 31 7.28 12.26 -5.54
CA ASP A 31 8.34 13.26 -5.62
C ASP A 31 9.52 12.82 -4.72
N PRO A 32 10.69 12.47 -5.28
CA PRO A 32 11.86 12.04 -4.51
C PRO A 32 12.26 12.98 -3.37
N ALA A 33 12.06 14.29 -3.53
CA ALA A 33 12.42 15.28 -2.51
C ALA A 33 11.43 15.30 -1.33
N ARG A 34 10.20 14.82 -1.55
CA ARG A 34 9.10 14.87 -0.57
C ARG A 34 8.71 13.49 -0.04
N ALA A 35 9.09 12.41 -0.72
CA ALA A 35 8.57 11.07 -0.49
C ALA A 35 8.66 10.65 0.99
N ALA A 36 9.81 10.82 1.63
CA ALA A 36 10.00 10.43 3.03
C ALA A 36 8.99 11.12 3.97
N ALA A 37 8.79 12.44 3.81
CA ALA A 37 7.83 13.20 4.61
C ALA A 37 6.39 12.85 4.25
N ALA A 38 6.09 12.65 2.97
CA ALA A 38 4.76 12.29 2.49
C ALA A 38 4.31 10.90 2.99
N PHE A 39 5.19 9.91 2.97
CA PHE A 39 4.93 8.60 3.58
C PHE A 39 4.70 8.71 5.09
N ALA A 40 5.51 9.50 5.80
CA ALA A 40 5.31 9.71 7.24
C ALA A 40 3.97 10.38 7.57
N ALA A 41 3.57 11.38 6.77
CA ALA A 41 2.27 12.04 6.92
C ALA A 41 1.12 11.06 6.65
N PHE A 42 1.23 10.25 5.58
CA PHE A 42 0.23 9.25 5.23
C PHE A 42 0.11 8.16 6.29
N ASP A 43 1.23 7.63 6.80
CA ASP A 43 1.22 6.64 7.89
C ASP A 43 0.58 7.23 9.16
N GLY A 44 0.86 8.49 9.46
CA GLY A 44 0.27 9.21 10.58
C GLY A 44 -1.24 9.45 10.42
N ALA A 45 -1.72 9.77 9.23
CA ALA A 45 -3.11 10.15 9.01
C ALA A 45 -4.00 8.98 8.58
N VAL A 46 -3.61 8.26 7.52
CA VAL A 46 -4.42 7.29 6.77
C VAL A 46 -4.26 5.85 7.26
N VAL A 47 -3.10 5.50 7.85
CA VAL A 47 -2.83 4.20 8.48
C VAL A 47 -2.55 4.39 9.99
N HIS A 48 -3.23 5.35 10.60
CA HIS A 48 -2.95 5.83 11.96
C HIS A 48 -2.94 4.67 12.98
N GLN A 49 -1.83 4.57 13.72
CA GLN A 49 -1.59 3.50 14.70
C GLN A 49 -1.74 2.07 14.13
N GLY A 50 -1.46 1.90 12.84
CA GLY A 50 -1.52 0.62 12.15
C GLY A 50 -2.92 0.15 11.76
N TRP A 51 -3.88 1.08 11.72
CA TRP A 51 -5.24 0.82 11.24
C TRP A 51 -5.56 1.71 10.05
N ALA A 52 -6.11 1.11 9.00
CA ALA A 52 -6.60 1.85 7.84
C ALA A 52 -7.84 2.69 8.21
N THR A 53 -7.84 3.97 7.85
CA THR A 53 -9.00 4.86 8.00
C THR A 53 -9.98 4.70 6.82
N PRO A 54 -11.19 5.28 6.89
CA PRO A 54 -12.12 5.29 5.75
C PRO A 54 -11.51 5.83 4.44
N ALA A 55 -10.61 6.83 4.52
CA ALA A 55 -9.91 7.37 3.35
C ALA A 55 -8.93 6.39 2.69
N ALA A 56 -8.45 5.36 3.39
CA ALA A 56 -7.43 4.44 2.89
C ALA A 56 -7.88 3.70 1.62
N THR A 57 -9.14 3.28 1.56
CA THR A 57 -9.71 2.61 0.38
C THR A 57 -9.65 3.49 -0.87
N ALA A 58 -9.93 4.79 -0.73
CA ALA A 58 -9.88 5.73 -1.86
C ALA A 58 -8.45 5.96 -2.38
N CYS A 59 -7.43 5.70 -1.55
CA CYS A 59 -6.03 5.85 -1.92
C CYS A 59 -5.51 4.68 -2.78
N LEU A 60 -6.10 3.48 -2.67
CA LEU A 60 -5.58 2.26 -3.28
C LEU A 60 -5.33 2.33 -4.79
N PRO A 61 -6.25 2.86 -5.62
CA PRO A 61 -6.00 2.97 -7.06
C PRO A 61 -4.74 3.80 -7.37
N PHE A 62 -4.49 4.86 -6.60
CA PHE A 62 -3.34 5.74 -6.78
C PHE A 62 -2.05 5.12 -6.27
N LEU A 63 -2.09 4.44 -5.12
CA LEU A 63 -0.94 3.70 -4.58
C LEU A 63 -0.52 2.56 -5.51
N ILE A 64 -1.49 1.83 -6.10
CA ILE A 64 -1.21 0.77 -7.06
C ILE A 64 -0.61 1.36 -8.35
N ALA A 65 -1.17 2.44 -8.87
CA ALA A 65 -0.61 3.12 -10.05
C ALA A 65 0.80 3.68 -9.79
N ALA A 66 1.11 4.05 -8.55
CA ALA A 66 2.44 4.54 -8.17
C ALA A 66 3.52 3.45 -8.21
N LEU A 67 3.18 2.15 -8.30
CA LEU A 67 4.17 1.08 -8.46
C LEU A 67 5.04 1.26 -9.72
N ASP A 68 4.50 1.90 -10.75
CA ASP A 68 5.19 2.19 -12.01
C ASP A 68 5.80 3.61 -12.05
N ALA A 69 5.63 4.41 -10.99
CA ALA A 69 6.09 5.79 -10.97
C ALA A 69 7.61 5.88 -10.68
N PRO A 70 8.38 6.66 -11.45
CA PRO A 70 9.79 6.86 -11.17
C PRO A 70 9.98 7.65 -9.87
N GLY A 71 10.99 7.30 -9.08
CA GLY A 71 11.39 8.08 -7.90
C GLY A 71 10.57 7.81 -6.64
N VAL A 72 9.54 6.96 -6.71
CA VAL A 72 8.87 6.45 -5.52
C VAL A 72 9.81 5.50 -4.74
N PRO A 73 9.84 5.57 -3.40
CA PRO A 73 10.46 4.54 -2.56
C PRO A 73 9.70 3.20 -2.70
N LEU A 74 9.98 2.45 -3.77
CA LEU A 74 9.17 1.31 -4.21
C LEU A 74 9.04 0.22 -3.15
N ALA A 75 10.12 -0.11 -2.44
CA ALA A 75 10.08 -1.09 -1.35
C ALA A 75 9.07 -0.67 -0.26
N ARG A 76 9.04 0.62 0.11
CA ARG A 76 8.11 1.15 1.13
C ARG A 76 6.67 1.16 0.63
N LEU A 77 6.44 1.50 -0.64
CA LEU A 77 5.12 1.44 -1.26
C LEU A 77 4.55 0.02 -1.27
N VAL A 78 5.38 -0.97 -1.62
CA VAL A 78 4.96 -2.38 -1.64
C VAL A 78 4.60 -2.88 -0.24
N VAL A 79 5.40 -2.53 0.78
CA VAL A 79 5.07 -2.85 2.18
C VAL A 79 3.76 -2.20 2.60
N LEU A 80 3.56 -0.92 2.28
CA LEU A 80 2.31 -0.21 2.59
C LEU A 80 1.08 -0.89 1.97
N LEU A 81 1.17 -1.32 0.71
CA LEU A 81 0.08 -2.06 0.05
C LEU A 81 -0.18 -3.40 0.73
N ALA A 82 0.87 -4.15 1.09
CA ALA A 82 0.74 -5.40 1.83
C ALA A 82 0.07 -5.17 3.20
N ASP A 83 0.48 -4.13 3.93
CA ASP A 83 -0.11 -3.75 5.21
C ASP A 83 -1.60 -3.39 5.06
N LEU A 84 -1.96 -2.57 4.07
CA LEU A 84 -3.36 -2.22 3.79
C LEU A 84 -4.22 -3.46 3.49
N SER A 85 -3.66 -4.47 2.80
CA SER A 85 -4.35 -5.75 2.57
C SER A 85 -4.59 -6.59 3.84
N LEU A 86 -3.96 -6.19 4.96
CA LEU A 86 -4.15 -6.73 6.30
C LEU A 86 -4.86 -5.75 7.24
N SER A 87 -5.45 -4.66 6.72
CA SER A 87 -6.07 -3.54 7.46
C SER A 87 -5.09 -2.60 8.19
N GLY A 88 -3.81 -2.54 7.78
CA GLY A 88 -2.74 -1.69 8.34
C GLY A 88 -1.51 -2.45 8.89
N ASN A 89 -0.59 -1.76 9.57
CA ASN A 89 0.80 -2.19 9.77
C ASN A 89 1.20 -2.65 11.19
N HIS A 90 0.26 -3.08 12.03
CA HIS A 90 0.61 -3.45 13.42
C HIS A 90 1.13 -4.90 13.55
N GLU A 91 2.46 -5.05 13.58
CA GLU A 91 3.17 -6.36 13.67
C GLU A 91 2.69 -7.25 14.83
N SER A 92 2.33 -6.66 15.97
CA SER A 92 1.85 -7.38 17.16
C SER A 92 0.57 -8.20 16.93
N TRP A 93 -0.11 -8.01 15.80
CA TRP A 93 -1.37 -8.67 15.45
C TRP A 93 -1.31 -9.43 14.13
N LEU A 94 -0.12 -9.62 13.54
CA LEU A 94 0.01 -10.26 12.23
C LEU A 94 -0.71 -11.61 12.16
N GLY A 95 -0.56 -12.46 13.18
CA GLY A 95 -1.24 -13.76 13.24
C GLY A 95 -2.76 -13.66 13.26
N GLU A 96 -3.33 -12.71 14.00
CA GLU A 96 -4.78 -12.50 14.04
C GLU A 96 -5.29 -11.85 12.75
N ARG A 97 -4.50 -10.96 12.14
CA ARG A 97 -4.85 -10.31 10.86
C ARG A 97 -4.81 -11.27 9.68
N LEU A 98 -3.85 -12.19 9.64
CA LEU A 98 -3.86 -13.29 8.67
C LEU A 98 -5.08 -14.21 8.83
N ARG A 99 -5.67 -14.24 10.03
CA ARG A 99 -6.84 -15.08 10.35
C ARG A 99 -8.18 -14.38 10.11
N ILE A 100 -8.27 -13.09 10.43
CA ILE A 100 -9.46 -12.25 10.24
C ILE A 100 -9.55 -11.73 8.80
N GLY A 101 -8.41 -11.42 8.19
CA GLY A 101 -8.31 -10.73 6.91
C GLY A 101 -8.61 -9.23 7.00
N ALA A 102 -8.50 -8.54 5.87
CA ALA A 102 -8.98 -7.18 5.71
C ALA A 102 -10.36 -7.15 5.02
N PRO A 103 -11.13 -6.06 5.19
CA PRO A 103 -12.31 -5.80 4.38
C PRO A 103 -11.99 -5.97 2.88
N PRO A 104 -12.88 -6.56 2.06
CA PRO A 104 -12.66 -6.78 0.63
C PRO A 104 -12.26 -5.51 -0.11
N GLU A 105 -12.75 -4.36 0.32
CA GLU A 105 -12.48 -3.06 -0.29
C GLU A 105 -11.01 -2.64 -0.16
N LEU A 106 -10.32 -3.12 0.89
CA LEU A 106 -8.87 -2.95 1.05
C LEU A 106 -8.08 -4.11 0.43
N ARG A 107 -8.57 -5.33 0.59
CA ARG A 107 -7.87 -6.55 0.17
C ARG A 107 -7.87 -6.75 -1.34
N ASP A 108 -9.02 -6.63 -1.99
CA ASP A 108 -9.22 -7.06 -3.38
C ASP A 108 -8.41 -6.23 -4.38
N PRO A 109 -8.29 -4.89 -4.25
CA PRO A 109 -7.45 -4.10 -5.14
C PRO A 109 -5.97 -4.49 -5.03
N VAL A 110 -5.48 -4.73 -3.80
CA VAL A 110 -4.08 -5.16 -3.58
C VAL A 110 -3.87 -6.58 -4.12
N LEU A 111 -4.83 -7.48 -3.91
CA LEU A 111 -4.80 -8.83 -4.47
C LEU A 111 -4.79 -8.80 -6.01
N ALA A 112 -5.54 -7.89 -6.64
CA ALA A 112 -5.51 -7.71 -8.09
C ALA A 112 -4.16 -7.19 -8.60
N ALA A 113 -3.39 -6.47 -7.77
CA ALA A 113 -2.04 -6.03 -8.07
C ALA A 113 -0.99 -7.15 -7.95
N HIS A 114 -1.35 -8.36 -7.52
CA HIS A 114 -0.43 -9.49 -7.30
C HIS A 114 0.61 -9.74 -8.43
N PRO A 115 0.26 -9.68 -9.74
CA PRO A 115 1.26 -9.83 -10.80
C PRO A 115 2.41 -8.82 -10.74
N HIS A 116 2.18 -7.59 -10.26
CA HIS A 116 3.22 -6.59 -10.07
C HIS A 116 4.20 -7.04 -8.98
N PHE A 117 3.70 -7.53 -7.85
CA PHE A 117 4.55 -8.01 -6.76
C PHE A 117 5.39 -9.22 -7.19
N VAL A 118 4.83 -10.15 -7.95
CA VAL A 118 5.60 -11.28 -8.51
C VAL A 118 6.71 -10.80 -9.42
N ALA A 119 6.47 -9.81 -10.29
CA ALA A 119 7.50 -9.24 -11.16
C ALA A 119 8.63 -8.58 -10.36
N LEU A 120 8.30 -7.92 -9.24
CA LEU A 120 9.26 -7.26 -8.36
C LEU A 120 10.17 -8.22 -7.60
N LEU A 121 9.88 -9.52 -7.56
CA LEU A 121 10.81 -10.54 -7.02
C LEU A 121 12.13 -10.61 -7.82
N ALA A 122 12.13 -10.15 -9.08
CA ALA A 122 13.32 -10.09 -9.92
C ALA A 122 13.99 -8.69 -9.94
N HIS A 123 13.53 -7.74 -9.11
CA HIS A 123 14.05 -6.38 -9.11
C HIS A 123 15.56 -6.33 -8.74
N PRO A 124 16.38 -5.45 -9.35
CA PRO A 124 17.81 -5.36 -9.03
C PRO A 124 18.10 -5.00 -7.57
N GLU A 125 17.26 -4.20 -6.95
CA GLU A 125 17.42 -3.77 -5.55
C GLU A 125 16.86 -4.81 -4.56
N ALA A 126 17.65 -5.13 -3.53
CA ALA A 126 17.36 -6.25 -2.62
C ALA A 126 16.20 -5.99 -1.66
N ASP A 127 16.03 -4.75 -1.22
CA ASP A 127 14.92 -4.30 -0.38
C ASP A 127 13.59 -4.38 -1.14
N VAL A 128 13.55 -4.01 -2.42
CA VAL A 128 12.37 -4.18 -3.28
C VAL A 128 11.99 -5.65 -3.41
N ARG A 129 12.97 -6.55 -3.62
CA ARG A 129 12.72 -8.00 -3.64
C ARG A 129 12.17 -8.50 -2.31
N ALA A 130 12.69 -8.02 -1.18
CA ALA A 130 12.22 -8.41 0.14
C ALA A 130 10.77 -7.94 0.39
N ALA A 131 10.45 -6.70 0.04
CA ALA A 131 9.09 -6.15 0.12
C ALA A 131 8.12 -6.93 -0.77
N ALA A 132 8.53 -7.27 -1.99
CA ALA A 132 7.74 -8.09 -2.92
C ALA A 132 7.46 -9.49 -2.35
N ALA A 133 8.47 -10.14 -1.76
CA ALA A 133 8.31 -11.43 -1.11
C ALA A 133 7.34 -11.38 0.08
N LEU A 134 7.39 -10.31 0.88
CA LEU A 134 6.40 -10.06 1.93
C LEU A 134 4.99 -9.95 1.34
N ALA A 135 4.79 -9.09 0.33
CA ALA A 135 3.49 -8.86 -0.29
C ALA A 135 2.89 -10.16 -0.87
N VAL A 136 3.69 -10.95 -1.59
CA VAL A 136 3.26 -12.26 -2.13
C VAL A 136 2.92 -13.24 -1.00
N GLY A 137 3.70 -13.26 0.08
CA GLY A 137 3.44 -14.12 1.24
C GLY A 137 2.17 -13.75 2.00
N VAL A 138 1.91 -12.45 2.16
CA VAL A 138 0.70 -11.92 2.81
C VAL A 138 -0.55 -12.23 1.99
N LEU A 139 -0.46 -12.15 0.67
CA LEU A 139 -1.52 -12.55 -0.26
C LEU A 139 -1.56 -14.07 -0.43
N HIS A 140 -1.59 -14.82 0.68
CA HIS A 140 -1.37 -16.26 0.73
C HIS A 140 -2.37 -17.10 -0.10
N GLU A 141 -3.56 -16.55 -0.40
CA GLU A 141 -4.51 -17.11 -1.36
C GLU A 141 -3.92 -17.29 -2.78
N ARG A 142 -2.78 -16.64 -3.04
CA ARG A 142 -1.98 -16.69 -4.27
C ARG A 142 -0.53 -17.12 -4.05
N ALA A 143 -0.14 -17.53 -2.84
CA ALA A 143 1.27 -17.85 -2.52
C ALA A 143 1.88 -18.94 -3.43
N VAL A 144 1.06 -19.82 -3.99
CA VAL A 144 1.50 -20.85 -4.95
C VAL A 144 2.07 -20.26 -6.25
N ASP A 145 1.63 -19.07 -6.65
CA ASP A 145 2.05 -18.39 -7.88
C ASP A 145 3.48 -17.80 -7.74
N GLY A 146 3.94 -17.55 -6.52
CA GLY A 146 5.29 -17.02 -6.23
C GLY A 146 6.41 -18.06 -6.17
N LEU A 147 6.06 -19.35 -6.00
CA LEU A 147 7.03 -20.45 -5.83
C LEU A 147 8.06 -20.63 -6.96
N PRO A 148 7.74 -20.37 -8.25
CA PRO A 148 8.72 -20.49 -9.33
C PRO A 148 9.83 -19.42 -9.29
N ALA A 149 9.60 -18.27 -8.64
CA ALA A 149 10.53 -17.14 -8.60
C ALA A 149 11.56 -17.22 -7.46
N VAL A 150 11.41 -18.18 -6.54
CA VAL A 150 12.27 -18.34 -5.33
C VAL A 150 13.26 -19.51 -5.45
N ARG A 151 13.39 -20.11 -6.64
CA ARG A 151 14.32 -21.19 -6.96
C ARG A 151 15.47 -20.69 -7.81
#